data_AF-A0A176YDG0-F1
#
_entry.id   AF-A0A176YDG0-F1
#
_cell.length_a   1.000
_cell.length_b   1.000
_cell.length_c   1.000
_cell.angle_alpha   90.00
_cell.angle_beta   90.00
_cell.angle_gamma   90.00
#
_symmetry.space_group_name_H-M   'P 1'
#
loop_
_entity.id
_entity.type
_entity.pdbx_description
1 polymer ?
#
loop_
_entity_poly.entity_id
_entity_poly.type
_entity_poly.pdbx_seq_one_letter_code
_entity_poly.pdbx_strand_id
1 'polypeptide(L)'
;MSTITSQHLDSCVVTTRAVGFSPATNLTCGSTQRAGIAIRLVKSTFRQRLKCVVSEVPCGISIAFPEATEAEVMDVCAIAEQKLQRLQQEPLTTKMVEEILSVTPAELRCWTKEGRIPPVGRAFFSQGKKQVGVFVYAPEVICQLAKQSDQIPEWRRSACSALPQKIVARAPIGR
;
A
#
# COMPACT_ATOMS: atom_id res chain seq x y z
N MET A 1 10.94 25.06 21.57
CA MET A 1 10.25 24.71 20.32
C MET A 1 10.95 23.48 19.78
N SER A 2 10.40 22.30 20.02
CA SER A 2 11.03 21.03 19.64
C SER A 2 10.50 20.63 18.27
N THR A 3 11.32 20.79 17.23
CA THR A 3 10.96 20.39 15.87
C THR A 3 11.25 18.89 15.75
N ILE A 4 10.20 18.07 15.73
CA ILE A 4 10.32 16.62 15.58
C ILE A 4 10.45 16.30 14.10
N THR A 5 11.62 15.83 13.69
CA THR A 5 11.88 15.27 12.36
C THR A 5 11.46 13.79 12.39
N SER A 6 10.16 13.50 12.26
CA SER A 6 9.71 12.13 11.96
C SER A 6 9.78 11.90 10.45
N GLN A 7 10.21 10.70 10.06
CA GLN A 7 10.40 10.31 8.66
C GLN A 7 9.08 10.06 7.91
N HIS A 8 7.97 9.85 8.64
CA HIS A 8 6.65 9.54 8.10
C HIS A 8 5.49 10.33 8.72
N LEU A 9 5.70 11.01 9.84
CA LEU A 9 4.74 11.94 10.44
C LEU A 9 5.21 13.36 10.10
N ASP A 10 4.82 13.83 8.91
CA ASP A 10 5.18 15.17 8.45
C ASP A 10 4.55 16.24 9.36
N SER A 11 5.43 17.11 9.89
CA SER A 11 5.11 18.33 10.63
C SER A 11 4.22 18.14 11.86
N CYS A 12 4.87 17.77 12.96
CA CYS A 12 4.48 18.24 14.28
C CYS A 12 4.59 19.77 14.31
N VAL A 13 3.61 20.50 13.75
CA VAL A 13 3.31 21.83 14.31
C VAL A 13 2.68 21.52 15.66
N VAL A 14 3.53 21.35 16.67
CA VAL A 14 3.12 21.35 18.07
C VAL A 14 2.68 22.79 18.39
N THR A 15 1.58 23.23 17.80
CA THR A 15 0.68 24.18 18.46
C THR A 15 -0.09 23.37 19.49
N THR A 16 0.68 22.90 20.48
CA THR A 16 0.33 22.32 21.78
C THR A 16 -0.58 21.09 21.86
N ARG A 17 -1.39 20.68 20.85
CA ARG A 17 -2.39 19.59 21.03
C ARG A 17 -2.77 18.74 19.81
N ALA A 18 -2.03 18.75 18.70
CA ALA A 18 -2.38 17.93 17.54
C ALA A 18 -1.18 17.35 16.77
N VAL A 19 -1.39 16.21 16.11
CA VAL A 19 -0.46 15.56 15.18
C VAL A 19 -1.14 15.35 13.84
N GLY A 20 -0.48 15.78 12.76
CA GLY A 20 -0.85 15.45 11.39
C GLY A 20 -0.18 14.16 10.94
N PHE A 21 -0.88 13.37 10.12
CA PHE A 21 -0.30 12.23 9.43
C PHE A 21 -0.80 12.16 8.00
N SER A 22 0.14 12.09 7.06
CA SER A 22 -0.10 11.90 5.63
C SER A 22 0.79 10.75 5.15
N PRO A 23 0.24 9.66 4.58
CA PRO A 23 1.05 8.53 4.11
C PRO A 23 1.99 8.94 2.98
N ALA A 24 3.29 8.89 3.23
CA ALA A 24 4.30 9.20 2.22
C ALA A 24 4.37 8.11 1.11
N THR A 25 4.76 8.50 -0.10
CA THR A 25 4.87 7.59 -1.25
C THR A 25 5.88 6.46 -1.04
N ASN A 26 6.95 6.69 -0.27
CA ASN A 26 7.93 5.65 0.07
C ASN A 26 7.40 4.60 1.06
N LEU A 27 6.36 4.93 1.83
CA LEU A 27 5.66 3.99 2.70
C LEU A 27 4.63 3.15 1.92
N THR A 28 3.94 3.79 0.97
CA THR A 28 2.77 3.20 0.29
C THR A 28 3.08 2.64 -1.09
N CYS A 29 4.21 3.03 -1.67
CA CYS A 29 4.56 2.83 -3.08
C CYS A 29 3.51 3.33 -4.07
N GLY A 30 2.75 4.35 -3.67
CA GLY A 30 1.66 4.92 -4.46
C GLY A 30 0.34 4.16 -4.37
N SER A 31 0.24 3.05 -3.62
CA SER A 31 -1.03 2.34 -3.42
C SER A 31 -1.96 3.11 -2.49
N THR A 32 -3.18 3.40 -2.95
CA THR A 32 -4.26 3.98 -2.12
C THR A 32 -4.73 2.98 -1.07
N GLN A 33 -4.73 1.68 -1.39
CA GLN A 33 -5.05 0.64 -0.41
C GLN A 33 -4.05 0.65 0.74
N ARG A 34 -2.74 0.73 0.43
CA ARG A 34 -1.68 0.76 1.45
C ARG A 34 -1.72 2.07 2.25
N ALA A 35 -2.00 3.20 1.60
CA ALA A 35 -2.25 4.47 2.30
C ALA A 35 -3.41 4.36 3.30
N GLY A 36 -4.52 3.74 2.90
CA GLY A 36 -5.67 3.50 3.79
C GLY A 36 -5.36 2.55 4.95
N ILE A 37 -4.47 1.57 4.78
CA ILE A 37 -3.99 0.73 5.88
C ILE A 37 -3.13 1.57 6.85
N ALA A 38 -2.21 2.39 6.33
CA ALA A 38 -1.36 3.25 7.15
C ALA A 38 -2.19 4.23 7.99
N ILE A 39 -3.19 4.89 7.39
CA ILE A 39 -4.11 5.80 8.11
C ILE A 39 -4.85 5.06 9.22
N ARG A 40 -5.40 3.86 8.94
CA ARG A 40 -6.08 3.05 9.96
C ARG A 40 -5.14 2.61 11.08
N LEU A 41 -3.89 2.29 10.75
CA LEU A 41 -2.87 1.88 11.71
C LEU A 41 -2.50 3.02 12.66
N VAL A 42 -2.29 4.23 12.14
CA VAL A 42 -2.02 5.42 12.96
C VAL A 42 -3.26 5.73 13.81
N LYS A 43 -4.43 5.87 13.19
CA LYS A 43 -5.71 6.15 13.88
C LYS A 43 -5.99 5.18 15.02
N SER A 44 -5.81 3.87 14.79
CA SER A 44 -6.03 2.86 15.84
C SER A 44 -4.98 2.92 16.94
N THR A 45 -3.72 3.19 16.61
CA THR A 45 -2.64 3.29 17.59
C THR A 45 -2.87 4.45 18.57
N PHE A 46 -3.28 5.62 18.05
CA PHE A 46 -3.62 6.76 18.89
C PHE A 46 -4.86 6.49 19.76
N ARG A 47 -5.95 5.97 19.17
CA ARG A 47 -7.19 5.67 19.92
C ARG A 47 -7.03 4.62 21.01
N GLN A 48 -6.06 3.72 20.89
CA GLN A 48 -5.79 2.68 21.90
C GLN A 48 -5.03 3.22 23.12
N ARG A 49 -4.37 4.37 23.01
CA ARG A 49 -3.47 4.90 24.04
C ARG A 49 -3.90 6.24 24.60
N LEU A 50 -4.53 7.08 23.78
CA LEU A 50 -4.93 8.44 24.15
C LEU A 50 -6.40 8.68 23.83
N LYS A 51 -7.05 9.51 24.65
CA LYS A 51 -8.32 10.13 24.25
C LYS A 51 -8.02 11.20 23.20
N CYS A 52 -8.47 10.97 21.98
CA CYS A 52 -8.20 11.85 20.86
C CYS A 52 -9.43 12.04 19.97
N VAL A 53 -9.50 13.20 19.33
CA VAL A 53 -10.43 13.49 18.23
C VAL A 53 -9.66 13.35 16.92
N VAL A 54 -10.24 12.63 15.96
CA VAL A 54 -9.60 12.39 14.65
C VAL A 54 -10.45 13.03 13.58
N SER A 55 -9.83 13.90 12.78
CA SER A 55 -10.44 14.57 11.64
C SER A 55 -9.73 14.14 10.36
N GLU A 56 -10.51 13.91 9.29
CA GLU A 56 -9.96 13.59 7.97
C GLU A 56 -9.51 14.87 7.27
N VAL A 57 -8.36 14.81 6.60
CA VAL A 57 -7.82 15.89 5.77
C VAL A 57 -7.53 15.33 4.37
N PRO A 58 -7.43 16.16 3.31
CA PRO A 58 -7.41 15.70 1.91
C PRO A 58 -6.37 14.60 1.58
N CYS A 59 -5.27 14.52 2.34
CA CYS A 59 -4.21 13.53 2.13
C CYS A 59 -3.91 12.68 3.38
N GLY A 60 -4.78 12.66 4.40
CA GLY A 60 -4.46 11.98 5.65
C GLY A 60 -5.41 12.26 6.80
N ILE A 61 -4.86 12.37 8.00
CA ILE A 61 -5.61 12.63 9.23
C ILE A 61 -4.92 13.68 10.09
N SER A 62 -5.73 14.40 10.86
CA SER A 62 -5.30 15.24 11.98
C SER A 62 -5.86 14.65 13.26
N ILE A 63 -5.02 14.50 14.27
CA ILE A 63 -5.37 13.89 15.56
C ILE A 63 -5.14 14.93 16.65
N ALA A 64 -6.20 15.34 17.33
CA ALA A 64 -6.14 16.28 18.44
C ALA A 64 -6.30 15.56 19.79
N PHE A 65 -5.52 15.97 20.78
CA PHE A 65 -5.50 15.40 22.14
C PHE A 65 -5.69 16.52 23.17
N PRO A 66 -6.92 16.73 23.67
CA PRO A 66 -7.19 17.84 24.59
C PRO A 66 -6.56 17.65 25.97
N GLU A 67 -6.42 16.41 26.42
CA GLU A 67 -6.00 16.03 27.78
C GLU A 67 -4.57 15.45 27.85
N ALA A 68 -3.93 15.14 26.72
CA ALA A 68 -2.64 14.46 26.72
C ALA A 68 -1.46 15.42 26.90
N THR A 69 -0.44 14.97 27.61
CA THR A 69 0.84 15.65 27.73
C THR A 69 1.69 15.43 26.48
N GLU A 70 2.67 16.31 26.25
CA GLU A 70 3.61 16.17 25.13
C GLU A 70 4.37 14.84 25.18
N ALA A 71 4.80 14.39 26.37
CA ALA A 71 5.50 13.12 26.54
C ALA A 71 4.64 11.92 26.12
N GLU A 72 3.36 11.88 26.51
CA GLU A 72 2.43 10.83 26.11
C GLU A 72 2.19 10.80 24.60
N VAL A 73 2.07 11.99 23.98
CA VAL A 73 1.93 12.10 22.51
C VAL A 73 3.18 11.58 21.82
N MET A 74 4.37 11.92 22.31
CA MET A 74 5.64 11.47 21.77
C MET A 74 5.82 9.95 21.86
N ASP A 75 5.46 9.35 22.99
CA ASP A 75 5.51 7.89 23.16
C ASP A 75 4.61 7.18 22.14
N VAL A 76 3.42 7.72 21.90
CA VAL A 76 2.47 7.14 20.93
C VAL A 76 2.94 7.37 19.49
N CYS A 77 3.54 8.52 19.18
CA CYS A 77 4.20 8.77 17.90
C CYS A 77 5.30 7.74 17.62
N ALA A 78 6.15 7.45 18.61
CA ALA A 78 7.21 6.45 18.45
C ALA A 78 6.66 5.04 18.19
N ILE A 79 5.57 4.66 18.86
CA ILE A 79 4.88 3.38 18.61
C ILE A 79 4.27 3.36 17.20
N ALA A 80 3.63 4.45 16.79
CA ALA A 80 3.05 4.57 15.45
C ALA A 80 4.14 4.45 14.37
N GLU A 81 5.27 5.14 14.54
CA GLU A 81 6.42 5.08 13.66
C GLU A 81 6.95 3.64 13.52
N GLN A 82 7.16 2.93 14.64
CA GLN A 82 7.61 1.53 14.61
C GLN A 82 6.64 0.63 13.84
N LYS A 83 5.33 0.85 14.01
CA LYS A 83 4.30 0.09 13.27
C LYS A 83 4.27 0.45 11.79
N LEU A 84 4.51 1.70 11.42
CA LEU A 84 4.61 2.14 10.02
C LEU A 84 5.85 1.55 9.34
N GLN A 85 6.99 1.48 10.03
CA GLN A 85 8.19 0.80 9.55
C GLN A 85 7.94 -0.68 9.29
N ARG A 86 7.22 -1.37 10.18
CA ARG A 86 6.79 -2.76 9.94
C ARG A 86 5.86 -2.86 8.73
N LEU A 87 4.87 -1.96 8.64
CA LEU A 87 3.94 -1.91 7.51
C LEU A 87 4.69 -1.71 6.19
N GLN A 88 5.76 -0.93 6.14
CA GLN A 88 6.59 -0.73 4.95
C GLN A 88 7.20 -2.04 4.42
N GLN A 89 7.55 -2.95 5.33
CA GLN A 89 8.18 -4.23 5.02
C GLN A 89 7.16 -5.34 4.72
N GLU A 90 5.87 -5.13 5.02
CA GLU A 90 4.84 -6.14 4.79
C GLU A 90 4.66 -6.48 3.29
N PRO A 91 4.53 -7.76 2.93
CA PRO A 91 4.29 -8.17 1.55
C PRO A 91 3.03 -7.55 0.94
N LEU A 92 3.14 -7.14 -0.32
CA LEU A 92 2.05 -6.57 -1.09
C LEU A 92 1.12 -7.67 -1.62
N THR A 93 -0.18 -7.44 -1.55
CA THR A 93 -1.18 -8.33 -2.15
C THR A 93 -1.24 -8.14 -3.67
N THR A 94 -1.76 -9.13 -4.40
CA THR A 94 -2.03 -9.02 -5.85
C THR A 94 -2.78 -7.74 -6.21
N LYS A 95 -3.78 -7.33 -5.41
CA LYS A 95 -4.57 -6.11 -5.68
C LYS A 95 -3.77 -4.83 -5.53
N MET A 96 -2.86 -4.77 -4.58
CA MET A 96 -1.95 -3.64 -4.45
C MET A 96 -0.96 -3.60 -5.60
N VAL A 97 -0.47 -4.75 -6.06
CA VAL A 97 0.46 -4.79 -7.21
C VAL A 97 -0.22 -4.38 -8.52
N GLU A 98 -1.45 -4.85 -8.77
CA GLU A 98 -2.29 -4.41 -9.90
C GLU A 98 -2.43 -2.88 -9.92
N GLU A 99 -2.72 -2.28 -8.75
CA GLU A 99 -2.84 -0.84 -8.57
C GLU A 99 -1.52 -0.10 -8.81
N ILE A 100 -0.44 -0.50 -8.09
CA ILE A 100 0.86 0.19 -8.11
C ILE A 100 1.47 0.20 -9.51
N LEU A 101 1.39 -0.94 -10.23
CA LEU A 101 1.98 -1.08 -11.56
C LEU A 101 1.02 -0.66 -12.68
N SER A 102 -0.25 -0.37 -12.36
CA SER A 102 -1.31 -0.13 -13.35
C SER A 102 -1.43 -1.27 -14.36
N VAL A 103 -1.55 -2.50 -13.85
CA VAL A 103 -1.59 -3.76 -14.62
C VAL A 103 -2.89 -4.51 -14.35
N THR A 104 -3.33 -5.28 -15.33
CA THR A 104 -4.52 -6.12 -15.19
C THR A 104 -4.21 -7.40 -14.41
N PRO A 105 -5.22 -8.06 -13.80
CA PRO A 105 -5.04 -9.38 -13.19
C PRO A 105 -4.54 -10.46 -14.15
N ALA A 106 -4.79 -10.31 -15.45
CA ALA A 106 -4.33 -11.23 -16.47
C ALA A 106 -2.83 -11.02 -16.76
N GLU A 107 -2.42 -9.77 -16.94
CA GLU A 107 -1.01 -9.38 -17.11
C GLU A 107 -0.18 -9.82 -15.91
N LEU A 108 -0.61 -9.47 -14.69
CA LEU A 108 0.12 -9.82 -13.47
C LEU A 108 0.28 -11.34 -13.35
N ARG A 109 -0.79 -12.13 -13.54
CA ARG A 109 -0.69 -13.60 -13.52
C ARG A 109 0.27 -14.14 -14.56
N CYS A 110 0.29 -13.54 -15.76
CA CYS A 110 1.12 -13.98 -16.85
C CYS A 110 2.61 -13.69 -16.56
N TRP A 111 2.93 -12.47 -16.14
CA TRP A 111 4.28 -12.05 -15.80
C TRP A 111 4.82 -12.69 -14.51
N THR A 112 3.95 -13.04 -13.57
CA THR A 112 4.33 -13.88 -12.42
C THR A 112 4.73 -15.29 -12.86
N LYS A 113 4.01 -15.90 -13.82
CA LYS A 113 4.39 -17.22 -14.36
C LYS A 113 5.68 -17.19 -15.16
N GLU A 114 5.92 -16.12 -15.91
CA GLU A 114 7.15 -15.92 -16.68
C GLU A 114 8.34 -15.48 -15.81
N GLY A 115 8.16 -15.30 -14.50
CA GLY A 115 9.22 -14.91 -13.56
C GLY A 115 9.60 -13.43 -13.61
N ARG A 116 8.93 -12.61 -14.43
CA ARG A 116 9.15 -11.16 -14.54
C ARG A 116 8.75 -10.41 -13.26
N ILE A 117 7.70 -10.87 -12.59
CA ILE A 117 7.26 -10.35 -11.28
C ILE A 117 7.27 -11.52 -10.29
N PRO A 118 8.41 -11.79 -9.61
CA PRO A 118 8.53 -12.95 -8.73
C PRO A 118 7.72 -12.76 -7.44
N PRO A 119 6.86 -13.73 -7.07
CA PRO A 119 6.18 -13.71 -5.78
C PRO A 119 7.16 -14.15 -4.68
N VAL A 120 7.03 -13.59 -3.49
CA VAL A 120 7.85 -13.98 -2.32
C VAL A 120 7.18 -15.02 -1.44
N GLY A 121 5.90 -15.30 -1.68
CA GLY A 121 5.17 -16.31 -0.92
C GLY A 121 3.69 -16.33 -1.27
N ARG A 122 2.92 -16.97 -0.39
CA ARG A 122 1.45 -16.99 -0.45
C ARG A 122 0.87 -16.58 0.90
N ALA A 123 -0.10 -15.67 0.86
CA ALA A 123 -1.00 -15.44 1.97
C ALA A 123 -2.20 -16.39 1.83
N PHE A 124 -2.65 -16.96 2.94
CA PHE A 124 -3.80 -17.86 2.98
C PHE A 124 -4.97 -17.18 3.68
N PHE A 125 -6.15 -17.28 3.09
CA PHE A 125 -7.40 -16.90 3.75
C PHE A 125 -8.38 -18.05 3.75
N SER A 126 -9.12 -18.16 4.84
CA SER A 126 -10.17 -19.16 5.01
C SER A 126 -11.47 -18.64 4.38
N GLN A 127 -12.04 -19.45 3.48
CA GLN A 127 -13.39 -19.28 2.94
C GLN A 127 -14.22 -20.48 3.39
N GLY A 128 -14.78 -20.39 4.60
CA GLY A 128 -15.43 -21.51 5.27
C GLY A 128 -14.43 -22.64 5.56
N LYS A 129 -14.66 -23.84 4.99
CA LYS A 129 -13.76 -24.99 5.13
C LYS A 129 -12.59 -25.00 4.13
N LYS A 130 -12.56 -24.09 3.15
CA LYS A 130 -11.52 -24.04 2.11
C LYS A 130 -10.48 -22.98 2.46
N GLN A 131 -9.20 -23.30 2.29
CA GLN A 131 -8.14 -22.30 2.31
C GLN A 131 -7.78 -21.90 0.88
N VAL A 132 -7.74 -20.60 0.63
CA VAL A 132 -7.34 -20.04 -0.66
C VAL A 132 -6.01 -19.32 -0.48
N GLY A 133 -4.99 -19.77 -1.21
CA GLY A 133 -3.67 -19.15 -1.23
C GLY A 133 -3.58 -18.12 -2.35
N VAL A 134 -3.14 -16.91 -2.03
CA VAL A 134 -2.88 -15.83 -3.00
C VAL A 134 -1.44 -15.38 -2.91
N PHE A 135 -0.81 -15.14 -4.05
CA PHE A 135 0.56 -14.66 -4.11
C PHE A 135 0.71 -13.30 -3.42
N VAL A 136 1.85 -13.14 -2.74
CA VAL A 136 2.30 -11.87 -2.19
C VAL A 136 3.67 -11.52 -2.74
N TYR A 137 3.96 -10.23 -2.79
CA TYR A 137 5.13 -9.68 -3.48
C TYR A 137 5.95 -8.80 -2.54
N ALA A 138 7.27 -8.79 -2.71
CA ALA A 138 8.15 -7.92 -1.94
C ALA A 138 7.85 -6.45 -2.28
N PRO A 139 7.64 -5.57 -1.28
CA PRO A 139 7.50 -4.14 -1.50
C PRO A 139 8.63 -3.59 -2.36
N GLU A 140 9.88 -3.81 -1.93
CA GLU A 140 11.08 -3.24 -2.57
C GLU A 140 11.12 -3.48 -4.09
N VAL A 141 10.88 -4.73 -4.51
CA VAL A 141 10.87 -5.13 -5.93
C VAL A 141 9.76 -4.42 -6.71
N ILE A 142 8.53 -4.41 -6.17
CA ILE A 142 7.39 -3.77 -6.84
C ILE A 142 7.56 -2.26 -6.91
N CYS A 143 8.07 -1.63 -5.85
CA CYS A 143 8.27 -0.18 -5.82
C CYS A 143 9.44 0.23 -6.72
N GLN A 144 10.45 -0.62 -6.90
CA GLN A 144 11.51 -0.42 -7.89
C GLN A 144 10.95 -0.54 -9.31
N LEU A 145 10.16 -1.57 -9.60
CA LEU A 145 9.51 -1.76 -10.89
C LEU A 145 8.57 -0.59 -11.24
N ALA A 146 7.83 -0.06 -10.26
CA ALA A 146 6.96 1.11 -10.43
C ALA A 146 7.74 2.38 -10.81
N LYS A 147 9.01 2.49 -10.41
CA LYS A 147 9.90 3.60 -10.80
C LYS A 147 10.45 3.44 -12.22
N GLN A 148 10.42 2.23 -12.79
CA GLN A 148 10.89 1.92 -14.13
C GLN A 148 9.74 2.05 -15.13
N SER A 149 9.48 3.27 -15.61
CA SER A 149 8.33 3.58 -16.48
C SER A 149 8.24 2.73 -17.74
N ASP A 150 9.36 2.24 -18.25
CA ASP A 150 9.44 1.62 -19.58
C ASP A 150 9.28 0.10 -19.56
N GLN A 151 9.43 -0.53 -18.39
CA GLN A 151 9.47 -1.98 -18.27
C GLN A 151 8.09 -2.63 -18.49
N ILE A 152 7.02 -2.05 -17.95
CA ILE A 152 5.65 -2.54 -18.18
C ILE A 152 5.23 -2.39 -19.66
N PRO A 153 5.43 -1.23 -20.33
CA PRO A 153 5.22 -1.11 -21.78
C PRO A 153 6.03 -2.09 -22.63
N GLU A 154 7.29 -2.35 -22.28
CA GLU A 154 8.14 -3.34 -22.96
C GLU A 154 7.59 -4.76 -22.82
N TRP A 155 7.15 -5.14 -21.63
CA TRP A 155 6.53 -6.44 -21.38
C TRP A 155 5.18 -6.62 -22.07
N ARG A 156 4.43 -5.54 -22.30
CA ARG A 156 3.19 -5.56 -23.10
C ARG A 156 3.48 -5.78 -24.59
N ARG A 157 4.59 -5.23 -25.11
CA ARG A 157 5.04 -5.46 -26.49
C ARG A 157 5.53 -6.88 -26.71
N SER A 158 6.18 -7.46 -25.71
CA SER A 158 6.62 -8.86 -25.73
C SER A 158 5.45 -9.77 -25.33
N ALA A 159 4.72 -10.28 -26.33
CA ALA A 159 3.53 -11.11 -26.12
C ALA A 159 3.77 -12.14 -25.00
N CYS A 160 2.92 -12.11 -23.98
CA CYS A 160 3.01 -13.05 -22.88
C CYS A 160 2.53 -14.41 -23.39
N SER A 161 3.36 -15.43 -23.23
CA SER A 161 3.18 -16.77 -23.80
C SER A 161 1.90 -17.48 -23.31
N ALA A 162 1.31 -17.00 -22.21
CA ALA A 162 0.13 -17.58 -21.57
C ALA A 162 -1.17 -16.76 -21.70
N LEU A 163 -1.21 -15.67 -22.48
CA LEU A 163 -2.47 -14.97 -22.76
C LEU A 163 -3.21 -15.68 -23.92
N PRO A 164 -4.46 -16.15 -23.72
CA PRO A 164 -5.23 -16.68 -24.83
C PRO A 164 -5.48 -15.55 -25.84
N GLN A 165 -4.97 -15.71 -27.06
CA GLN A 165 -5.33 -14.84 -28.17
C GLN A 165 -6.84 -14.98 -28.38
N LYS A 166 -7.63 -13.93 -28.08
CA LYS A 166 -9.02 -13.87 -28.55
C LYS A 166 -8.95 -13.79 -30.08
N ILE A 167 -9.04 -14.95 -30.73
CA ILE A 167 -9.31 -15.02 -32.17
C ILE A 167 -10.71 -14.43 -32.35
N VAL A 168 -10.78 -13.19 -32.81
CA VAL A 168 -12.03 -12.59 -33.28
C VAL A 168 -12.31 -13.21 -34.64
N ALA A 169 -13.00 -14.35 -34.64
CA ALA A 169 -13.54 -14.92 -35.87
C ALA A 169 -14.58 -13.95 -36.43
N ARG A 170 -14.25 -13.23 -37.52
CA ARG A 170 -15.24 -12.54 -38.35
C ARG A 170 -16.09 -13.61 -39.03
N ALA A 171 -17.36 -13.68 -38.66
CA ALA A 171 -18.34 -14.48 -39.41
C ALA A 171 -18.47 -13.92 -40.84
N PRO A 172 -18.54 -14.77 -41.88
CA PRO A 172 -18.79 -14.30 -43.23
C PRO A 172 -20.24 -13.80 -43.33
N ILE A 173 -20.41 -12.60 -43.89
CA ILE A 173 -21.71 -12.05 -44.27
C ILE A 173 -22.22 -12.90 -45.42
N GLY A 174 -23.24 -13.72 -45.16
CA GLY A 174 -23.98 -14.48 -46.16
C GLY A 174 -24.75 -13.55 -47.09
N ARG A 175 -24.74 -13.90 -48.38
CA ARG A 175 -25.40 -13.22 -49.50
C ARG A 175 -26.92 -13.19 -49.38
#